data_AF-A0A8T4ADN6-F1
#
_entry.id   AF-A0A8T4ADN6-F1
#
_cell.length_a   1.000
_cell.length_b   1.000
_cell.length_c   1.000
_cell.angle_alpha   90.00
_cell.angle_beta   90.00
_cell.angle_gamma   90.00
#
_symmetry.space_group_name_H-M   'P 1'
#
loop_
_entity.id
_entity.type
_entity.pdbx_description
1 polymer ?
#
loop_
_entity_poly.entity_id
_entity_poly.type
_entity_poly.pdbx_seq_one_letter_code
_entity_poly.pdbx_strand_id
1 'polypeptide(L)'
;MSEQEKAFRSYTLSDQWVGHLDTALKNIFLRHETQRPYPAQAVEEGGLSDQDKQQSAALMRVNHAGEMAAQALYQGQSMMARDVSIHDKLRAASIEESDHLNWCRSRLDELGEQPSKFDPFWYAGSFVMG
;
A
#
# COMPACT_ATOMS: atom_id res chain seq x y z
N MET A 1 27.71 -9.85 30.04
CA MET A 1 28.12 -8.70 29.19
C MET A 1 27.77 -9.09 27.77
N SER A 2 26.71 -8.51 27.21
CA SER A 2 26.17 -8.89 25.90
C SER A 2 27.09 -8.41 24.79
N GLU A 3 27.55 -9.33 23.94
CA GLU A 3 28.13 -8.99 22.64
C GLU A 3 27.02 -8.31 21.82
N GLN A 4 27.18 -7.02 21.56
CA GLN A 4 26.39 -6.35 20.52
C GLN A 4 26.86 -6.91 19.18
N GLU A 5 25.98 -7.59 18.45
CA GLU A 5 26.20 -7.95 17.05
C GLU A 5 26.56 -6.69 16.27
N LYS A 6 27.83 -6.56 15.89
CA LYS A 6 28.27 -5.52 14.95
C LYS A 6 27.60 -5.80 13.61
N ALA A 7 26.74 -4.90 13.17
CA ALA A 7 26.15 -4.94 11.84
C ALA A 7 27.26 -5.11 10.79
N PHE A 8 27.09 -6.09 9.89
CA PHE A 8 28.06 -6.45 8.84
C PHE A 8 28.41 -5.27 7.91
N ARG A 9 27.51 -4.29 7.78
CA ARG A 9 27.72 -3.06 7.00
C ARG A 9 26.97 -1.88 7.62
N SER A 10 27.59 -0.71 7.61
CA SER A 10 26.92 0.57 7.90
C SER A 10 26.41 1.18 6.58
N TYR A 11 25.10 1.43 6.48
CA TYR A 11 24.51 2.02 5.29
C TYR A 11 24.80 3.52 5.21
N THR A 12 25.30 3.97 4.06
CA THR A 12 25.46 5.40 3.76
C THR A 12 24.08 6.05 3.54
N LEU A 13 24.02 7.39 3.57
CA LEU A 13 22.79 8.11 3.24
C LEU A 13 22.27 7.74 1.84
N SER A 14 23.15 7.59 0.85
CA SER A 14 22.78 7.15 -0.50
C SER A 14 22.19 5.73 -0.51
N ASP A 15 22.74 4.80 0.29
CA ASP A 15 22.19 3.45 0.39
C ASP A 15 20.76 3.48 0.96
N GLN A 16 20.51 4.34 1.96
CA GLN A 16 19.18 4.51 2.56
C GLN A 16 18.18 5.10 1.55
N TRP A 17 18.58 6.13 0.80
CA TRP A 17 17.75 6.72 -0.26
C TRP A 17 17.37 5.71 -1.34
N VAL A 18 18.32 4.88 -1.78
CA VAL A 18 18.04 3.80 -2.73
C VAL A 18 17.03 2.80 -2.16
N GLY A 19 17.15 2.43 -0.88
CA GLY A 19 16.20 1.55 -0.20
C GLY A 19 14.79 2.15 -0.11
N HIS A 20 14.66 3.45 0.18
CA HIS A 20 13.37 4.13 0.20
C HIS A 20 12.73 4.21 -1.19
N LEU A 21 13.53 4.50 -2.23
CA LEU A 21 13.06 4.52 -3.60
C LEU A 21 12.59 3.13 -4.06
N ASP A 22 13.37 2.07 -3.77
CA ASP A 22 12.98 0.69 -4.05
C ASP A 22 11.65 0.33 -3.35
N THR A 23 11.50 0.71 -2.09
CA THR A 23 10.25 0.49 -1.33
C THR A 23 9.08 1.21 -1.99
N ALA A 24 9.25 2.48 -2.39
CA ALA A 24 8.21 3.25 -3.06
C ALA A 24 7.81 2.63 -4.41
N LEU A 25 8.79 2.20 -5.22
CA LEU A 25 8.51 1.53 -6.50
C LEU A 25 7.76 0.22 -6.31
N LYS A 26 8.12 -0.57 -5.29
CA LYS A 26 7.40 -1.80 -4.94
C LYS A 26 5.95 -1.52 -4.55
N ASN A 27 5.73 -0.52 -3.68
CA ASN A 27 4.38 -0.11 -3.26
C ASN A 27 3.50 0.32 -4.44
N ILE A 28 4.06 1.08 -5.38
CA ILE A 28 3.31 1.59 -6.53
C ILE A 28 3.02 0.47 -7.53
N PHE A 29 4.02 -0.31 -7.92
CA PHE A 29 3.94 -1.16 -9.11
C PHE A 29 3.74 -2.65 -8.83
N LEU A 30 4.06 -3.14 -7.62
CA LEU A 30 3.95 -4.55 -7.28
C LEU A 30 2.74 -4.81 -6.38
N ARG A 31 2.24 -6.05 -6.43
CA ARG A 31 1.36 -6.59 -5.40
C ARG A 31 2.20 -7.05 -4.24
N HIS A 32 1.84 -6.62 -3.04
CA HIS A 32 2.45 -7.09 -1.82
C HIS A 32 1.81 -8.40 -1.37
N GLU A 33 2.51 -9.16 -0.54
CA GLU A 33 1.88 -10.28 0.15
C GLU A 33 0.87 -9.74 1.16
N THR A 34 -0.34 -10.29 1.14
CA THR A 34 -1.38 -9.93 2.10
C THR A 34 -1.23 -10.73 3.38
N GLN A 35 -1.29 -10.08 4.54
CA GLN A 35 -1.27 -10.76 5.84
C GLN A 35 -2.63 -11.35 6.19
N ARG A 36 -3.70 -10.75 5.66
CA ARG A 36 -5.08 -11.16 5.90
C ARG A 36 -5.71 -11.74 4.62
N PRO A 37 -6.61 -12.73 4.75
CA PRO A 37 -7.28 -13.33 3.61
C PRO A 37 -8.20 -12.32 2.91
N TYR A 38 -8.43 -12.52 1.61
CA TYR A 38 -9.39 -11.71 0.85
C TYR A 38 -10.81 -11.91 1.40
N PRO A 39 -11.50 -10.85 1.88
CA PRO A 39 -12.76 -10.99 2.59
C PRO A 39 -13.89 -11.62 1.76
N ALA A 40 -13.86 -11.44 0.45
CA ALA A 40 -14.88 -11.95 -0.46
C ALA A 40 -14.58 -13.37 -0.99
N GLN A 41 -13.55 -14.06 -0.50
CA GLN A 41 -13.14 -15.37 -1.01
C GLN A 41 -14.26 -16.43 -0.97
N ALA A 42 -15.17 -16.35 0.00
CA ALA A 42 -16.30 -17.27 0.16
C ALA A 42 -17.64 -16.70 -0.33
N VAL A 43 -17.63 -15.53 -0.98
CA VAL A 43 -18.83 -14.88 -1.49
C VAL A 43 -19.05 -15.32 -2.93
N GLU A 44 -20.23 -15.87 -3.23
CA GLU A 44 -20.61 -16.17 -4.62
C GLU A 44 -20.85 -14.87 -5.40
N GLU A 45 -20.26 -14.78 -6.59
CA GLU A 45 -20.44 -13.64 -7.48
C GLU A 45 -21.89 -13.60 -7.99
N GLY A 46 -22.60 -12.52 -7.68
CA GLY A 46 -23.92 -12.26 -8.23
C GLY A 46 -23.86 -11.89 -9.71
N GLY A 47 -24.96 -12.12 -10.43
CA GLY A 47 -25.08 -11.64 -11.80
C GLY A 47 -25.15 -10.11 -11.85
N LEU A 48 -24.09 -9.48 -12.34
CA LEU A 48 -24.07 -8.04 -12.63
C LEU A 48 -24.26 -7.79 -14.12
N SER A 49 -25.06 -6.78 -14.48
CA SER A 49 -25.09 -6.27 -15.85
C SER A 49 -23.75 -5.63 -16.21
N ASP A 50 -23.45 -5.46 -17.49
CA ASP A 50 -22.22 -4.79 -17.92
C ASP A 50 -22.13 -3.35 -17.41
N GLN A 51 -23.27 -2.67 -17.29
CA GLN A 51 -23.35 -1.33 -16.72
C GLN A 51 -23.00 -1.33 -15.23
N ASP A 52 -23.52 -2.29 -14.46
CA ASP A 52 -23.24 -2.41 -13.02
C ASP A 52 -21.77 -2.76 -12.78
N LYS A 53 -21.16 -3.59 -13.64
CA LYS A 53 -19.72 -3.90 -13.58
C LYS A 53 -18.86 -2.66 -13.80
N GLN A 54 -19.15 -1.87 -14.83
CA GLN A 54 -18.43 -0.63 -15.12
C GLN A 54 -18.54 0.37 -13.97
N GLN A 55 -19.75 0.54 -13.42
CA GLN A 55 -19.97 1.41 -12.27
C GLN A 55 -19.23 0.91 -11.03
N SER A 56 -19.29 -0.38 -10.74
CA SER A 56 -18.58 -1.00 -9.61
C SER A 56 -17.07 -0.84 -9.74
N ALA A 57 -16.52 -1.01 -10.95
CA ALA A 57 -15.08 -0.81 -11.21
C ALA A 57 -14.66 0.66 -11.05
N ALA A 58 -15.50 1.61 -11.47
CA ALA A 58 -15.24 3.03 -11.26
C ALA A 58 -15.16 3.38 -9.76
N LEU A 59 -16.08 2.86 -8.95
CA LEU A 59 -16.05 3.03 -7.49
C LEU A 59 -14.84 2.33 -6.87
N MET A 60 -14.51 1.12 -7.33
CA MET A 60 -13.36 0.38 -6.81
C MET A 60 -12.03 1.07 -7.11
N ARG A 61 -11.90 1.77 -8.25
CA ARG A 61 -10.73 2.63 -8.52
C ARG A 61 -10.60 3.80 -7.55
N VAL A 62 -11.71 4.35 -7.06
CA VAL A 62 -11.69 5.41 -6.02
C VAL A 62 -11.20 4.83 -4.70
N ASN A 63 -11.72 3.67 -4.29
CA ASN A 63 -11.26 2.98 -3.08
C ASN A 63 -9.76 2.65 -3.20
N HIS A 64 -9.34 2.04 -4.31
CA HIS A 64 -7.96 1.69 -4.59
C HIS A 64 -7.01 2.91 -4.48
N ALA A 65 -7.39 4.05 -5.07
CA ALA A 65 -6.61 5.28 -4.97
C ALA A 65 -6.55 5.81 -3.52
N GLY A 66 -7.63 5.65 -2.76
CA GLY A 66 -7.69 5.94 -1.33
C GLY A 66 -6.70 5.09 -0.52
N GLU A 67 -6.69 3.77 -0.72
CA GLU A 67 -5.75 2.87 -0.02
C GLU A 67 -4.30 3.19 -0.38
N MET A 68 -4.01 3.49 -1.65
CA MET A 68 -2.68 3.91 -2.10
C MET A 68 -2.23 5.20 -1.40
N ALA A 69 -3.13 6.17 -1.29
CA ALA A 69 -2.88 7.44 -0.62
C ALA A 69 -2.68 7.25 0.89
N ALA A 70 -3.55 6.48 1.56
CA ALA A 70 -3.47 6.22 2.99
C ALA A 70 -2.17 5.48 3.36
N GLN A 71 -1.85 4.41 2.63
CA GLN A 71 -0.60 3.66 2.78
C GLN A 71 0.63 4.57 2.71
N ALA A 72 0.65 5.49 1.74
CA ALA A 72 1.76 6.43 1.52
C ALA A 72 1.81 7.54 2.58
N LEU A 73 0.67 8.07 2.98
CA LEU A 73 0.55 9.09 4.04
C LEU A 73 1.11 8.56 5.37
N TYR A 74 0.71 7.36 5.77
CA TYR A 74 1.21 6.75 7.01
C TYR A 74 2.71 6.47 6.95
N GLN A 75 3.26 6.12 5.78
CA GLN A 75 4.72 6.00 5.62
C GLN A 75 5.42 7.33 5.83
N GLY A 76 4.96 8.41 5.18
CA GLY A 76 5.53 9.76 5.35
C GLY A 76 5.52 10.20 6.81
N GLN A 77 4.35 10.10 7.45
CA GLN A 77 4.17 10.45 8.86
C GLN A 77 5.06 9.60 9.78
N SER A 78 5.21 8.30 9.49
CA SER A 78 6.05 7.42 10.31
C SER A 78 7.51 7.89 10.32
N MET A 79 8.03 8.36 9.17
CA MET A 79 9.41 8.84 9.07
C MET A 79 9.68 10.13 9.87
N MET A 80 8.63 10.94 10.08
CA MET A 80 8.71 12.20 10.82
C MET A 80 8.29 12.07 12.30
N ALA A 81 7.76 10.91 12.70
CA ALA A 81 7.31 10.66 14.06
C ALA A 81 8.48 10.66 15.06
N ARG A 82 8.38 11.51 16.08
CA ARG A 82 9.38 11.60 17.17
C ARG A 82 9.21 10.54 18.25
N ASP A 83 7.97 10.10 18.44
CA ASP A 83 7.60 9.08 19.42
C ASP A 83 7.65 7.70 18.74
N VAL A 84 8.41 6.78 19.32
CA VAL A 84 8.61 5.43 18.78
C VAL A 84 7.28 4.66 18.69
N SER A 85 6.38 4.84 19.67
CA SER A 85 5.08 4.17 19.65
C SER A 85 4.17 4.69 18.53
N ILE A 86 4.29 5.97 18.17
CA ILE A 86 3.55 6.56 17.04
C ILE A 86 4.15 6.08 15.71
N HIS A 87 5.48 6.08 15.58
CA HIS A 87 6.18 5.52 14.43
C HIS A 87 5.71 4.08 14.15
N ASP A 88 5.71 3.23 15.17
CA ASP A 88 5.36 1.80 15.01
C ASP A 88 3.89 1.60 14.63
N LYS A 89 2.99 2.40 15.20
CA LYS A 89 1.56 2.38 14.84
C LYS A 89 1.32 2.81 13.40
N LEU A 90 1.96 3.89 12.95
CA LEU A 90 1.83 4.38 11.57
C LEU A 90 2.42 3.39 10.57
N ARG A 91 3.56 2.77 10.90
CA ARG A 91 4.14 1.71 10.10
C ARG A 91 3.20 0.50 10.00
N ALA A 92 2.61 0.07 11.12
CA ALA A 92 1.63 -1.01 11.13
C ALA A 92 0.39 -0.68 10.30
N ALA A 93 -0.16 0.53 10.44
CA ALA A 93 -1.29 1.00 9.65
C ALA A 93 -0.98 1.00 8.14
N SER A 94 0.20 1.48 7.75
CA SER A 94 0.64 1.43 6.34
C SER A 94 0.67 0.00 5.78
N ILE A 95 1.14 -0.96 6.57
CA ILE A 95 1.17 -2.37 6.16
C ILE A 95 -0.27 -2.91 6.03
N GLU A 96 -1.16 -2.55 6.96
CA GLU A 96 -2.58 -2.94 6.91
C GLU A 96 -3.27 -2.43 5.63
N GLU A 97 -3.01 -1.19 5.22
CA GLU A 97 -3.58 -0.63 3.97
C GLU A 97 -3.07 -1.36 2.72
N SER A 98 -1.90 -2.01 2.79
CA SER A 98 -1.42 -2.83 1.67
C SER A 98 -2.30 -4.06 1.43
N ASP A 99 -2.89 -4.64 2.49
CA ASP A 99 -3.89 -5.70 2.34
C ASP A 99 -5.13 -5.16 1.61
N HIS A 100 -5.65 -4.01 2.05
CA HIS A 100 -6.83 -3.37 1.46
C HIS A 100 -6.61 -3.01 -0.01
N LEU A 101 -5.44 -2.46 -0.34
CA LEU A 101 -5.02 -2.14 -1.69
C LEU A 101 -5.03 -3.38 -2.59
N ASN A 102 -4.52 -4.51 -2.08
CA ASN A 102 -4.51 -5.78 -2.81
C ASN A 102 -5.91 -6.38 -2.96
N TRP A 103 -6.80 -6.21 -1.99
CA TRP A 103 -8.20 -6.62 -2.11
C TRP A 103 -8.92 -5.79 -3.16
N CYS A 104 -8.68 -4.49 -3.21
CA CYS A 104 -9.21 -3.60 -4.25
C CYS A 104 -8.71 -4.00 -5.64
N ARG A 105 -7.42 -4.36 -5.77
CA ARG A 105 -6.85 -4.90 -7.03
C ARG A 105 -7.50 -6.22 -7.43
N SER A 106 -7.67 -7.14 -6.48
CA SER A 106 -8.33 -8.43 -6.73
C SER A 106 -9.75 -8.22 -7.22
N ARG A 107 -10.49 -7.29 -6.61
CA ARG A 107 -11.85 -6.98 -7.05
C ARG A 107 -11.89 -6.34 -8.45
N LEU A 108 -10.93 -5.49 -8.79
CA LEU A 108 -10.82 -4.95 -10.16
C LEU A 108 -10.55 -6.06 -11.17
N ASP A 109 -9.67 -7.02 -10.87
CA ASP A 109 -9.41 -8.16 -11.74
C ASP A 109 -10.68 -9.01 -11.97
N GLU A 110 -11.46 -9.28 -10.92
CA GLU A 110 -12.73 -10.01 -10.98
C GLU A 110 -13.76 -9.30 -11.87
N LEU A 111 -13.74 -7.96 -11.88
CA LEU A 111 -14.57 -7.13 -12.75
C LEU A 111 -14.00 -7.00 -14.17
N GLY A 112 -12.82 -7.56 -14.46
CA GLY A 112 -12.14 -7.46 -15.76
C GLY A 112 -11.51 -6.09 -16.04
N GLU A 113 -11.19 -5.35 -14.98
CA GLU A 113 -10.76 -3.95 -15.03
C GLU A 113 -9.39 -3.75 -14.36
N GLN A 114 -8.80 -2.57 -14.53
CA GLN A 114 -7.48 -2.24 -13.98
C GLN A 114 -7.52 -1.04 -13.02
N PRO A 115 -6.55 -0.94 -12.10
CA PRO A 115 -6.33 0.24 -11.26
C PRO A 115 -6.06 1.52 -12.06
N SER A 116 -5.99 2.65 -11.35
CA SER A 116 -5.66 3.92 -11.96
C SER A 116 -4.21 3.96 -12.44
N LYS A 117 -3.95 4.64 -13.55
CA LYS A 117 -2.57 4.94 -13.99
C LYS A 117 -1.91 6.04 -13.15
N PHE A 118 -2.68 6.71 -12.29
CA PHE A 118 -2.22 7.81 -11.43
C PHE A 118 -1.73 7.34 -10.06
N ASP A 119 -1.58 6.03 -9.82
CA ASP A 119 -0.98 5.47 -8.60
C ASP A 119 0.33 6.17 -8.18
N PRO A 120 1.29 6.47 -9.09
CA PRO A 120 2.50 7.18 -8.69
C PRO A 120 2.22 8.59 -8.16
N PHE A 121 1.21 9.28 -8.70
CA PHE A 121 0.83 10.62 -8.26
C PHE A 121 0.17 10.58 -6.88
N TRP A 122 -0.75 9.64 -6.66
CA TRP A 122 -1.40 9.46 -5.36
C TRP A 122 -0.42 9.05 -4.27
N TYR A 123 0.50 8.13 -4.58
CA TYR A 123 1.53 7.71 -3.65
C TYR A 123 2.48 8.87 -3.30
N ALA A 124 3.09 9.52 -4.31
CA ALA A 124 4.07 10.56 -4.07
C ALA A 124 3.48 11.79 -3.37
N GLY A 125 2.28 12.21 -3.78
CA GLY A 125 1.57 13.34 -3.17
C GLY A 125 1.28 13.10 -1.69
N SER A 126 0.69 11.94 -1.37
CA SER A 126 0.34 11.60 0.02
C SER A 126 1.56 11.36 0.89
N PHE A 127 2.60 10.71 0.35
CA PHE A 127 3.85 10.51 1.08
C PHE A 127 4.52 11.83 1.47
N VAL A 128 4.53 12.83 0.58
CA VAL A 128 5.13 14.15 0.87
C VAL A 128 4.30 14.96 1.86
N MET A 129 2.97 14.78 1.86
CA MET A 129 2.07 15.45 2.80
C MET A 129 2.10 14.85 4.21
N GLY A 130 2.49 13.59 4.35
CA GLY A 130 2.60 12.88 5.63
C GLY A 130 3.89 13.21 6.36
#